data_AF-A0A554MYV9-F1
#
_entry.id   AF-A0A554MYV9-F1
#
_cell.length_a   1.000
_cell.length_b   1.000
_cell.length_c   1.000
_cell.angle_alpha   90.00
_cell.angle_beta   90.00
_cell.angle_gamma   90.00
#
_symmetry.space_group_name_H-M   'P 1'
#
loop_
_entity.id
_entity.type
_entity.pdbx_description
1 polymer ?
#
loop_
_entity_poly.entity_id
_entity_poly.type
_entity_poly.pdbx_seq_one_letter_code
_entity_poly.pdbx_strand_id
1 'polypeptide(L)'
;MGDDANRLALVNSERRDMGIPASYALALPAGWIHLSAGTPDEMLRQADRSFASRPGDNWRAEVGSLFEAAYAPDTSHSVLDTFMTSGPVPGTSIAASITVARAALAEAVNHSAEDVLLARSLGAGAEVLSVAGSVAVLTPLDQPPALPRGSARVLSSTSVLLAVPQRDDFLLALVFTVLTDQAPTGPDLHAAETRVNSSLVELFRALLTTFRWIDDGGAVMQASPGEHDD
;
A
#
# COMPACT_ATOMS: atom_id res chain seq x y z
N MET A 1 -28.73 16.15 54.77
CA MET A 1 -29.79 15.13 54.64
C MET A 1 -30.68 15.58 53.49
N GLY A 2 -30.48 15.20 52.24
CA GLY A 2 -29.49 14.32 51.60
C GLY A 2 -29.55 14.53 50.07
N ASP A 3 -28.48 14.08 49.41
CA ASP A 3 -28.37 13.56 48.03
C ASP A 3 -28.76 14.45 46.83
N ASP A 4 -27.78 14.83 46.01
CA ASP A 4 -27.22 14.06 44.87
C ASP A 4 -28.15 14.11 43.66
N ALA A 5 -27.82 14.90 42.65
CA ALA A 5 -26.85 14.58 41.60
C ALA A 5 -27.60 14.19 40.31
N ASN A 6 -27.03 14.67 39.21
CA ASN A 6 -27.01 14.05 37.89
C ASN A 6 -28.02 14.52 36.83
N ARG A 7 -27.45 14.67 35.62
CA ARG A 7 -28.03 14.83 34.27
C ARG A 7 -28.26 16.29 33.85
N LEU A 8 -27.22 17.03 33.45
CA LEU A 8 -26.42 16.77 32.23
C LEU A 8 -27.31 16.11 31.17
N ALA A 9 -28.09 16.97 30.51
CA ALA A 9 -28.76 16.61 29.28
C ALA A 9 -27.68 16.16 28.30
N LEU A 10 -27.59 14.83 28.12
CA LEU A 10 -27.06 14.19 26.93
C LEU A 10 -27.74 14.86 25.74
N VAL A 11 -27.06 15.83 25.13
CA VAL A 11 -27.10 15.89 23.67
C VAL A 11 -26.19 14.75 23.26
N ASN A 12 -26.83 13.59 23.04
CA ASN A 12 -26.28 12.52 22.22
C ASN A 12 -25.91 13.16 20.89
N SER A 13 -24.69 13.67 20.78
CA SER A 13 -23.98 13.64 19.52
C SER A 13 -24.01 12.18 19.12
N GLU A 14 -24.80 11.89 18.08
CA GLU A 14 -24.69 10.64 17.36
C GLU A 14 -23.21 10.49 17.03
N ARG A 15 -22.47 9.72 17.84
CA ARG A 15 -21.38 8.91 17.29
C ARG A 15 -22.07 8.17 16.16
N ARG A 16 -21.97 8.70 14.94
CA ARG A 16 -22.18 7.88 13.77
C ARG A 16 -21.20 6.75 13.99
N ASP A 17 -21.73 5.56 14.23
CA ASP A 17 -20.95 4.33 14.17
C ASP A 17 -20.31 4.38 12.80
N MET A 18 -19.07 4.89 12.72
CA MET A 18 -18.25 4.63 11.57
C MET A 18 -18.11 3.11 11.60
N GLY A 19 -18.63 2.40 10.60
CA GLY A 19 -18.53 0.95 10.59
C GLY A 19 -17.07 0.51 10.69
N ILE A 20 -16.83 -0.73 11.13
CA ILE A 20 -15.50 -1.32 10.98
C ILE A 20 -15.27 -1.52 9.47
N PRO A 21 -14.16 -1.03 8.90
CA PRO A 21 -13.89 -1.22 7.47
C PRO A 21 -13.84 -2.71 7.14
N ALA A 22 -14.61 -3.12 6.13
CA ALA A 22 -14.60 -4.48 5.60
C ALA A 22 -13.63 -4.63 4.43
N SER A 23 -13.41 -3.55 3.67
CA SER A 23 -12.48 -3.52 2.54
C SER A 23 -11.97 -2.10 2.26
N TYR A 24 -11.21 -1.94 1.18
CA TYR A 24 -10.70 -0.65 0.74
C TYR A 24 -10.79 -0.53 -0.79
N ALA A 25 -10.74 0.71 -1.28
CA ALA A 25 -10.67 1.02 -2.69
C ALA A 25 -9.49 1.95 -2.97
N LEU A 26 -8.82 1.73 -4.10
CA LEU A 26 -7.73 2.57 -4.62
C LEU A 26 -7.98 2.83 -6.10
N ALA A 27 -8.00 4.09 -6.52
CA ALA A 27 -8.13 4.41 -7.93
C ALA A 27 -6.77 4.20 -8.61
N LEU A 28 -6.74 3.50 -9.75
CA LEU A 28 -5.51 3.20 -10.48
C LEU A 28 -5.53 3.82 -11.88
N PRO A 29 -4.37 4.25 -12.41
CA PRO A 29 -4.27 4.70 -13.78
C PRO A 29 -4.58 3.59 -14.78
N ALA A 30 -4.92 3.97 -16.01
CA ALA A 30 -5.00 3.02 -17.11
C ALA A 30 -3.66 2.28 -17.30
N GLY A 31 -3.73 1.00 -17.68
CA GLY A 31 -2.55 0.15 -17.81
C GLY A 31 -2.04 -0.42 -16.48
N TRP A 32 -2.82 -0.32 -15.40
CA TRP A 32 -2.59 -1.10 -14.18
C TRP A 32 -3.55 -2.29 -14.13
N ILE A 33 -3.07 -3.40 -13.57
CA ILE A 33 -3.85 -4.60 -13.29
C ILE A 33 -3.94 -4.84 -11.79
N HIS A 34 -5.06 -5.40 -11.36
CA HIS A 34 -5.30 -5.84 -9.99
C HIS A 34 -5.25 -7.36 -9.94
N LEU A 35 -4.55 -7.87 -8.94
CA LEU A 35 -4.37 -9.29 -8.67
C LEU A 35 -4.66 -9.52 -7.19
N SER A 36 -5.71 -10.26 -6.90
CA SER A 36 -6.03 -10.64 -5.54
C SER A 36 -5.04 -11.70 -5.06
N ALA A 37 -4.77 -11.70 -3.75
CA ALA A 37 -3.93 -12.70 -3.15
C ALA A 37 -4.39 -14.12 -3.47
N GLY A 38 -3.42 -14.99 -3.67
CA GLY A 38 -3.61 -16.38 -4.01
C GLY A 38 -2.27 -17.07 -4.12
N THR A 39 -2.28 -18.34 -4.53
CA THR A 39 -1.04 -19.04 -4.87
C THR A 39 -0.36 -18.37 -6.08
N PRO A 40 0.97 -18.48 -6.23
CA PRO A 40 1.67 -17.96 -7.41
C PRO A 40 1.02 -18.39 -8.74
N ASP A 41 0.58 -19.65 -8.84
CA ASP A 41 -0.10 -20.18 -10.02
C ASP A 41 -1.50 -19.57 -10.25
N GLU A 42 -2.24 -19.24 -9.19
CA GLU A 42 -3.53 -18.53 -9.31
C GLU A 42 -3.33 -17.10 -9.77
N MET A 43 -2.31 -16.42 -9.24
CA MET A 43 -1.99 -15.05 -9.63
C MET A 43 -1.46 -14.97 -11.05
N LEU A 44 -0.59 -15.90 -11.47
CA LEU A 44 -0.14 -15.99 -12.87
C LEU A 44 -1.32 -16.24 -13.82
N ARG A 45 -2.31 -17.05 -13.42
CA ARG A 45 -3.56 -17.23 -14.17
C ARG A 45 -4.43 -15.97 -14.19
N GLN A 46 -4.49 -15.21 -13.10
CA GLN A 46 -5.17 -13.91 -13.07
C GLN A 46 -4.50 -12.92 -14.01
N ALA A 47 -3.18 -12.78 -13.91
CA ALA A 47 -2.33 -12.00 -14.82
C ALA A 47 -2.59 -12.39 -16.28
N ASP A 48 -2.51 -13.68 -16.62
CA ASP A 48 -2.76 -14.20 -17.98
C ASP A 48 -4.14 -13.80 -18.54
N ARG A 49 -5.16 -13.63 -17.69
CA ARG A 49 -6.50 -13.17 -18.10
C ARG A 49 -6.58 -11.65 -18.22
N SER A 50 -5.81 -10.92 -17.42
CA SER A 50 -5.81 -9.45 -17.39
C SER A 50 -4.98 -8.83 -18.52
N PHE A 51 -4.01 -9.56 -19.08
CA PHE A 51 -3.25 -9.10 -20.25
C PHE A 51 -4.04 -9.29 -21.55
N ALA A 52 -4.47 -8.19 -22.17
CA ALA A 52 -5.11 -8.19 -23.50
C ALA A 52 -4.17 -8.68 -24.62
N SER A 53 -2.86 -8.53 -24.43
CA SER A 53 -1.79 -9.05 -25.28
C SER A 53 -0.60 -9.39 -24.41
N ARG A 54 -0.05 -10.60 -24.54
CA ARG A 54 1.13 -11.03 -23.79
C ARG A 54 2.32 -10.11 -24.10
N PRO A 55 2.96 -9.49 -23.10
CA PRO A 55 4.18 -8.71 -23.32
C PRO A 55 5.35 -9.64 -23.68
N GLY A 56 5.50 -10.03 -24.95
CA GLY A 56 6.62 -10.88 -25.41
C GLY A 56 6.70 -12.27 -24.73
N ASP A 57 7.85 -12.93 -24.84
CA ASP A 57 8.05 -14.29 -24.30
C ASP A 57 8.60 -14.29 -22.86
N ASN A 58 9.19 -13.18 -22.40
CA ASN A 58 9.87 -13.06 -21.10
C ASN A 58 9.03 -12.41 -20.00
N TRP A 59 7.86 -11.84 -20.29
CA TRP A 59 7.08 -11.16 -19.24
C TRP A 59 6.68 -12.06 -18.09
N ARG A 60 6.52 -13.37 -18.30
CA ARG A 60 6.23 -14.29 -17.18
C ARG A 60 7.37 -14.38 -16.20
N ALA A 61 8.62 -14.24 -16.66
CA ALA A 61 9.78 -14.14 -15.79
C ALA A 61 9.87 -12.76 -15.13
N GLU A 62 9.52 -11.69 -15.85
CA GLU A 62 9.52 -10.31 -15.31
C GLU A 62 8.41 -10.08 -14.27
N VAL A 63 7.17 -10.47 -14.61
CA VAL A 63 6.00 -10.47 -13.72
C VAL A 63 6.15 -11.53 -12.62
N GLY A 64 6.74 -12.69 -12.92
CA GLY A 64 7.18 -13.66 -11.92
C GLY A 64 8.15 -13.05 -10.91
N SER A 65 9.14 -12.29 -11.37
CA SER A 65 10.07 -11.61 -10.47
C SER A 65 9.42 -10.45 -9.69
N LEU A 66 8.45 -9.75 -10.27
CA LEU A 66 7.60 -8.78 -9.56
C LEU A 66 6.79 -9.45 -8.44
N PHE A 67 6.24 -10.64 -8.71
CA PHE A 67 5.54 -11.44 -7.72
C PHE A 67 6.46 -11.95 -6.64
N GLU A 68 7.62 -12.49 -7.01
CA GLU A 68 8.62 -12.94 -6.05
C GLU A 68 9.11 -11.79 -5.17
N ALA A 69 9.30 -10.58 -5.70
CA ALA A 69 9.59 -9.38 -4.89
C ALA A 69 8.45 -9.04 -3.93
N ALA A 70 7.21 -9.08 -4.41
CA ALA A 70 6.02 -8.72 -3.63
C ALA A 70 5.74 -9.72 -2.50
N TYR A 71 6.00 -11.01 -2.72
CA TYR A 71 5.67 -12.10 -1.80
C TYR A 71 6.86 -12.70 -1.06
N ALA A 72 8.11 -12.38 -1.41
CA ALA A 72 9.29 -12.82 -0.66
C ALA A 72 9.20 -12.54 0.87
N PRO A 73 8.55 -11.46 1.34
CA PRO A 73 8.36 -11.22 2.77
C PRO A 73 7.14 -11.94 3.38
N ASP A 74 6.24 -12.53 2.58
CA ASP A 74 4.93 -12.99 3.03
C ASP A 74 4.90 -14.48 3.45
N THR A 75 5.62 -14.81 4.50
CA THR A 75 5.57 -16.15 5.11
C THR A 75 4.26 -16.44 5.85
N SER A 76 3.39 -15.44 6.00
CA SER A 76 2.22 -15.47 6.89
C SER A 76 0.87 -15.37 6.14
N HIS A 77 0.87 -15.39 4.81
CA HIS A 77 -0.34 -15.17 3.98
C HIS A 77 -1.06 -13.85 4.31
N SER A 78 -0.26 -12.82 4.52
CA SER A 78 -0.68 -11.48 4.91
C SER A 78 -0.96 -10.58 3.71
N VAL A 79 -0.45 -10.90 2.51
CA VAL A 79 -0.76 -10.12 1.31
C VAL A 79 -2.24 -10.27 0.98
N LEU A 80 -2.89 -9.15 0.71
CA LEU A 80 -4.29 -9.03 0.35
C LEU A 80 -4.45 -8.84 -1.15
N ASP A 81 -3.71 -7.87 -1.71
CA ASP A 81 -3.81 -7.51 -3.12
C ASP A 81 -2.46 -7.03 -3.65
N THR A 82 -2.26 -7.22 -4.95
CA THR A 82 -1.16 -6.62 -5.71
C THR A 82 -1.73 -5.86 -6.89
N PHE A 83 -1.32 -4.61 -7.02
CA PHE A 83 -1.56 -3.79 -8.20
C PHE A 83 -0.24 -3.62 -8.94
N MET A 84 -0.22 -3.76 -10.26
CA MET A 84 1.01 -3.55 -11.03
C MET A 84 0.73 -3.00 -12.41
N THR A 85 1.74 -2.38 -13.02
CA THR A 85 1.65 -1.98 -14.43
C THR A 85 1.51 -3.22 -15.31
N SER A 86 0.72 -3.12 -16.37
CA SER A 86 0.47 -4.20 -17.34
C SER A 86 1.67 -4.43 -18.28
N GLY A 87 2.88 -4.15 -17.83
CA GLY A 87 4.10 -4.11 -18.61
C GLY A 87 4.93 -2.87 -18.28
N PRO A 88 6.06 -2.67 -18.98
CA PRO A 88 6.88 -1.49 -18.80
C PRO A 88 6.15 -0.20 -19.20
N VAL A 89 6.47 0.90 -18.53
CA VAL A 89 6.04 2.24 -18.91
C VAL A 89 6.50 2.50 -20.35
N PRO A 90 5.63 3.00 -21.25
CA PRO A 90 5.94 3.14 -22.67
C PRO A 90 7.27 3.86 -22.93
N GLY A 91 8.12 3.26 -23.77
CA GLY A 91 9.44 3.80 -24.10
C GLY A 91 10.51 3.55 -23.03
N THR A 92 10.23 2.71 -22.04
CA THR A 92 11.16 2.35 -20.95
C THR A 92 11.13 0.84 -20.69
N SER A 93 12.11 0.37 -19.89
CA SER A 93 12.13 -0.95 -19.27
C SER A 93 11.53 -0.97 -17.85
N ILE A 94 10.92 0.14 -17.42
CA ILE A 94 10.56 0.35 -16.02
C ILE A 94 9.13 -0.11 -15.78
N ALA A 95 8.92 -0.93 -14.76
CA ALA A 95 7.59 -1.32 -14.27
C ALA A 95 7.43 -0.96 -12.79
N ALA A 96 6.19 -0.96 -12.31
CA ALA A 96 5.88 -0.65 -10.92
C ALA A 96 4.81 -1.56 -10.35
N SER A 97 4.85 -1.78 -9.04
CA SER A 97 3.83 -2.50 -8.27
C SER A 97 3.52 -1.83 -6.94
N ILE A 98 2.30 -2.06 -6.45
CA ILE A 98 1.83 -1.74 -5.09
C ILE A 98 1.35 -3.05 -4.50
N THR A 99 2.00 -3.51 -3.45
CA THR A 99 1.58 -4.71 -2.69
C THR A 99 0.89 -4.25 -1.42
N VAL A 100 -0.32 -4.73 -1.17
CA VAL A 100 -1.08 -4.43 0.04
C VAL A 100 -1.10 -5.67 0.93
N ALA A 101 -0.70 -5.53 2.18
CA ALA A 101 -0.61 -6.61 3.14
C ALA A 101 -1.07 -6.21 4.54
N ARG A 102 -1.51 -7.19 5.32
CA ARG A 102 -1.83 -7.05 6.74
C ARG A 102 -0.56 -7.16 7.58
N ALA A 103 -0.13 -6.08 8.21
CA ALA A 103 0.94 -6.11 9.20
C ALA A 103 0.34 -6.37 10.58
N ALA A 104 0.29 -7.65 10.98
CA ALA A 104 -0.17 -8.05 12.31
C ALA A 104 0.71 -7.41 13.40
N LEU A 105 0.07 -6.86 14.42
CA LEU A 105 0.78 -6.37 15.60
C LEU A 105 0.95 -7.55 16.56
N ALA A 106 2.20 -7.88 16.88
CA ALA A 106 2.48 -9.03 17.71
C ALA A 106 1.86 -8.84 19.11
N GLU A 107 0.90 -9.69 19.48
CA GLU A 107 0.18 -9.67 20.77
C GLU A 107 1.14 -9.65 21.97
N ALA A 108 2.34 -10.24 21.82
CA ALA A 108 3.33 -10.35 22.88
C ALA A 108 4.00 -9.02 23.28
N VAL A 109 3.89 -7.95 22.48
CA VAL A 109 4.72 -6.74 22.66
C VAL A 109 3.95 -5.54 23.24
N ASN A 110 2.64 -5.66 23.53
CA ASN A 110 1.82 -4.57 24.13
C ASN A 110 1.98 -3.19 23.44
N HIS A 111 2.33 -3.16 22.16
CA HIS A 111 2.43 -1.92 21.40
C HIS A 111 1.13 -1.69 20.64
N SER A 112 0.53 -0.53 20.85
CA SER A 112 -0.61 -0.11 20.06
C SER A 112 -0.21 0.17 18.62
N ALA A 113 -1.19 0.20 17.71
CA ALA A 113 -0.98 0.65 16.33
C ALA A 113 -0.34 2.05 16.28
N GLU A 114 -0.73 2.93 17.20
CA GLU A 114 -0.19 4.28 17.34
C GLU A 114 1.30 4.27 17.73
N ASP A 115 1.70 3.41 18.67
CA ASP A 115 3.11 3.28 19.07
C ASP A 115 3.99 2.84 17.90
N VAL A 116 3.50 1.89 17.10
CA VAL A 116 4.23 1.42 15.91
C VAL A 116 4.33 2.51 14.86
N LEU A 117 3.25 3.26 14.60
CA LEU A 117 3.28 4.39 13.67
C LEU A 117 4.19 5.51 14.17
N LEU A 118 4.14 5.85 15.46
CA LEU A 118 5.05 6.82 16.07
C LEU A 118 6.50 6.39 15.91
N ALA A 119 6.84 5.15 16.28
CA ALA A 119 8.20 4.63 16.13
C ALA A 119 8.68 4.68 14.67
N ARG A 120 7.79 4.39 13.71
CA ARG A 120 8.09 4.47 12.28
C ARG A 120 8.26 5.91 11.79
N SER A 121 7.50 6.86 12.32
CA SER A 121 7.59 8.28 11.95
C SER A 121 8.93 8.92 12.35
N LEU A 122 9.64 8.33 13.31
CA LEU A 122 10.96 8.76 13.75
C LEU A 122 12.09 8.23 12.83
N GLY A 123 11.77 7.38 11.85
CA GLY A 123 12.73 6.85 10.88
C GLY A 123 13.23 7.92 9.90
N ALA A 124 14.45 7.75 9.39
CA ALA A 124 15.01 8.65 8.38
C ALA A 124 14.14 8.64 7.10
N GLY A 125 13.79 9.82 6.61
CA GLY A 125 12.95 9.98 5.42
C GLY A 125 11.49 9.60 5.61
N ALA A 126 11.05 9.33 6.85
CA ALA A 126 9.65 9.06 7.14
C ALA A 126 8.79 10.33 7.00
N GLU A 127 7.58 10.17 6.47
CA GLU A 127 6.61 11.24 6.29
C GLU A 127 5.26 10.80 6.85
N VAL A 128 4.67 11.62 7.72
CA VAL A 128 3.33 11.37 8.27
C VAL A 128 2.28 11.96 7.33
N LEU A 129 1.31 11.14 6.95
CA LEU A 129 0.27 11.48 5.99
C LEU A 129 -1.12 11.16 6.57
N SER A 130 -2.15 11.82 6.04
CA SER A 130 -3.54 11.39 6.24
C SER A 130 -4.03 10.66 4.99
N VAL A 131 -4.47 9.41 5.15
CA VAL A 131 -4.95 8.55 4.06
C VAL A 131 -6.33 8.03 4.45
N ALA A 132 -7.36 8.42 3.70
CA ALA A 132 -8.77 8.12 4.01
C ALA A 132 -9.21 8.46 5.45
N GLY A 133 -8.64 9.52 6.04
CA GLY A 133 -8.91 9.94 7.42
C GLY A 133 -8.11 9.17 8.48
N SER A 134 -7.32 8.18 8.08
CA SER A 134 -6.39 7.46 8.97
C SER A 134 -5.00 8.08 8.96
N VAL A 135 -4.28 7.93 10.08
CA VAL A 135 -2.86 8.24 10.16
C VAL A 135 -2.07 7.19 9.37
N ALA A 136 -1.17 7.66 8.52
CA ALA A 136 -0.25 6.83 7.77
C ALA A 136 1.18 7.33 7.92
N VAL A 137 2.15 6.41 7.84
CA VAL A 137 3.58 6.73 7.79
C VAL A 137 4.16 6.14 6.53
N LEU A 138 4.62 7.02 5.64
CA LEU A 138 5.37 6.68 4.44
C LEU A 138 6.85 6.62 4.78
N THR A 139 7.59 5.62 4.30
CA THR A 139 9.03 5.49 4.54
C THR A 139 9.73 4.90 3.30
N PRO A 140 10.80 5.52 2.79
CA PRO A 140 11.68 4.88 1.81
C PRO A 140 12.27 3.58 2.38
N LEU A 141 12.33 2.52 1.58
CA LEU A 141 12.99 1.28 1.99
C LEU A 141 14.44 1.27 1.50
N ASP A 142 15.37 1.39 2.45
CA ASP A 142 16.82 1.41 2.17
C ASP A 142 17.34 0.07 1.61
N GLN A 143 16.68 -1.03 1.98
CA GLN A 143 16.97 -2.36 1.44
C GLN A 143 15.80 -2.79 0.56
N PRO A 144 15.97 -2.82 -0.77
CA PRO A 144 14.95 -3.36 -1.64
C PRO A 144 14.72 -4.85 -1.32
N PRO A 145 13.52 -5.38 -1.59
CA PRO A 145 13.26 -6.80 -1.41
C PRO A 145 14.29 -7.64 -2.18
N ALA A 146 14.80 -8.69 -1.53
CA ALA A 146 15.78 -9.57 -2.13
C ALA A 146 15.15 -10.32 -3.31
N LEU A 147 15.58 -10.00 -4.52
CA LEU A 147 15.14 -10.66 -5.74
C LEU A 147 16.06 -11.83 -6.12
N PRO A 148 15.54 -12.91 -6.73
CA PRO A 148 16.37 -14.00 -7.25
C PRO A 148 17.39 -13.51 -8.27
N ARG A 149 18.54 -14.20 -8.35
CA ARG A 149 19.63 -13.81 -9.26
C ARG A 149 19.17 -13.87 -10.72
N GLY A 150 19.42 -12.80 -11.47
CA GLY A 150 19.01 -12.66 -12.87
C GLY A 150 17.63 -12.01 -13.07
N SER A 151 16.98 -11.60 -11.97
CA SER A 151 15.71 -10.86 -12.00
C SER A 151 15.90 -9.37 -12.30
N ALA A 152 14.78 -8.67 -12.44
CA ALA A 152 14.74 -7.21 -12.51
C ALA A 152 15.51 -6.56 -11.34
N ARG A 153 16.05 -5.36 -11.58
CA ARG A 153 16.68 -4.51 -10.57
C ARG A 153 15.65 -3.56 -9.97
N VAL A 154 15.55 -3.54 -8.65
CA VAL A 154 14.74 -2.55 -7.93
C VAL A 154 15.42 -1.18 -8.00
N LEU A 155 14.70 -0.19 -8.50
CA LEU A 155 15.13 1.21 -8.59
C LEU A 155 14.78 1.99 -7.32
N SER A 156 13.58 1.74 -6.80
CA SER A 156 13.12 2.32 -5.54
C SER A 156 12.08 1.41 -4.90
N SER A 157 11.98 1.50 -3.59
CA SER A 157 10.88 0.91 -2.85
C SER A 157 10.47 1.85 -1.72
N THR A 158 9.17 1.98 -1.49
CA THR A 158 8.57 2.87 -0.50
C THR A 158 7.45 2.13 0.19
N SER A 159 7.46 2.10 1.52
CA SER A 159 6.38 1.53 2.32
C SER A 159 5.47 2.61 2.86
N VAL A 160 4.21 2.27 3.07
CA VAL A 160 3.23 3.03 3.83
C VAL A 160 2.63 2.10 4.86
N LEU A 161 2.71 2.46 6.13
CA LEU A 161 1.95 1.81 7.18
C LEU A 161 0.76 2.68 7.53
N LEU A 162 -0.44 2.11 7.51
CA LEU A 162 -1.70 2.81 7.62
C LEU A 162 -2.53 2.23 8.77
N ALA A 163 -2.97 3.11 9.68
CA ALA A 163 -3.92 2.75 10.71
C ALA A 163 -5.27 2.36 10.09
N VAL A 164 -5.83 1.24 10.53
CA VAL A 164 -7.16 0.82 10.12
C VAL A 164 -8.17 1.36 11.13
N PRO A 165 -9.19 2.14 10.70
CA PRO A 165 -10.18 2.68 11.62
C PRO A 165 -10.79 1.59 12.52
N GLN A 166 -10.82 1.86 13.83
CA GLN A 166 -11.40 0.95 14.84
C GLN A 166 -10.76 -0.44 14.91
N ARG A 167 -9.53 -0.58 14.42
CA ARG A 167 -8.74 -1.81 14.49
C ARG A 167 -7.35 -1.49 15.04
N ASP A 168 -7.02 -2.09 16.16
CA ASP A 168 -5.74 -1.97 16.85
C ASP A 168 -4.93 -3.26 16.80
N ASP A 169 -5.46 -4.31 16.16
CA ASP A 169 -4.83 -5.63 16.04
C ASP A 169 -3.90 -5.74 14.82
N PHE A 170 -3.99 -4.81 13.87
CA PHE A 170 -3.11 -4.77 12.71
C PHE A 170 -3.02 -3.38 12.08
N LEU A 171 -1.98 -3.19 11.27
CA LEU A 171 -1.85 -2.08 10.33
C LEU A 171 -1.99 -2.60 8.89
N LEU A 172 -2.44 -1.74 7.98
CA LEU A 172 -2.35 -2.02 6.55
C LEU A 172 -1.00 -1.54 6.02
N ALA A 173 -0.22 -2.42 5.41
CA ALA A 173 1.05 -2.09 4.77
C ALA A 173 0.86 -2.01 3.25
N LEU A 174 1.24 -0.89 2.64
CA LEU A 174 1.33 -0.75 1.19
C LEU A 174 2.79 -0.59 0.81
N VAL A 175 3.33 -1.48 -0.01
CA VAL A 175 4.71 -1.42 -0.50
C VAL A 175 4.69 -1.12 -1.99
N PHE A 176 5.14 0.07 -2.33
CA PHE A 176 5.36 0.49 -3.70
C PHE A 176 6.78 0.13 -4.13
N THR A 177 6.92 -0.53 -5.28
CA THR A 177 8.23 -0.94 -5.83
C THR A 177 8.32 -0.54 -7.28
N VAL A 178 9.43 0.09 -7.66
CA VAL A 178 9.77 0.41 -9.06
C VAL A 178 10.95 -0.45 -9.45
N LEU A 179 10.89 -1.08 -10.62
CA LEU A 179 11.95 -1.95 -11.11
C LEU A 179 12.22 -1.79 -12.60
N THR A 180 13.38 -2.28 -13.04
CA THR A 180 13.83 -2.30 -14.43
C THR A 180 14.52 -3.62 -14.74
N ASP A 181 14.35 -4.16 -15.95
CA ASP A 181 15.06 -5.37 -16.40
C ASP A 181 16.43 -5.06 -17.04
N GLN A 182 16.75 -3.77 -17.26
CA GLN A 182 17.97 -3.34 -17.94
C GLN A 182 18.93 -2.57 -17.03
N ALA A 183 20.23 -2.79 -17.24
CA ALA A 183 21.27 -1.92 -16.72
C ALA A 183 21.39 -0.66 -17.60
N PRO A 184 21.45 0.55 -17.01
CA PRO A 184 21.55 1.78 -17.79
C PRO A 184 22.89 1.81 -18.51
N THR A 185 22.87 1.79 -19.84
CA THR A 185 24.06 1.83 -20.70
C THR A 185 24.36 3.26 -21.16
N GLY A 186 24.49 4.18 -20.19
CA GLY A 186 24.91 5.56 -20.45
C GLY A 186 24.31 6.60 -19.49
N PRO A 187 24.93 7.80 -19.39
CA PRO A 187 24.47 8.84 -18.46
C PRO A 187 23.08 9.38 -18.80
N ASP A 188 22.73 9.48 -20.09
CA ASP A 188 21.42 9.97 -20.52
C ASP A 188 20.28 9.02 -20.15
N LEU A 189 20.53 7.71 -20.29
CA LEU A 189 19.60 6.66 -19.88
C LEU A 189 19.43 6.64 -18.36
N HIS A 190 20.51 6.84 -17.60
CA HIS A 190 20.44 6.93 -16.16
C HIS A 190 19.60 8.14 -15.69
N ALA A 191 19.78 9.30 -16.34
CA ALA A 191 18.98 10.48 -16.04
C ALA A 191 17.50 10.29 -16.40
N ALA A 192 17.19 9.60 -17.50
CA ALA A 192 15.82 9.25 -17.88
C ALA A 192 15.19 8.28 -16.86
N GLU A 193 15.91 7.22 -16.47
CA GLU A 193 15.49 6.26 -15.44
C GLU A 193 15.17 6.97 -14.12
N THR A 194 16.03 7.91 -13.71
CA THR A 194 15.83 8.69 -12.48
C THR A 194 14.55 9.52 -12.56
N ARG A 195 14.30 10.21 -13.68
CA ARG A 195 13.08 11.00 -13.87
C ARG A 195 11.81 10.13 -13.83
N VAL A 196 11.81 9.00 -14.54
CA VAL A 196 10.66 8.09 -14.57
C VAL A 196 10.41 7.51 -13.17
N ASN A 197 11.45 7.09 -12.47
CA ASN A 197 11.36 6.61 -11.10
C ASN A 197 10.76 7.68 -10.16
N SER A 198 11.26 8.92 -10.20
CA SER A 198 10.70 10.02 -9.40
C SER A 198 9.23 10.29 -9.71
N SER A 199 8.84 10.32 -11.00
CA SER A 199 7.44 10.51 -11.40
C SER A 199 6.54 9.36 -10.93
N LEU A 200 7.04 8.13 -10.91
CA LEU A 200 6.30 6.97 -10.41
C LEU A 200 6.10 7.03 -8.89
N VAL A 201 7.10 7.48 -8.13
CA VAL A 201 6.98 7.71 -6.68
C VAL A 201 6.01 8.85 -6.37
N GLU A 202 6.04 9.95 -7.14
CA GLU A 202 5.06 11.03 -7.02
C GLU A 202 3.65 10.56 -7.36
N LEU A 203 3.50 9.75 -8.42
CA LEU A 203 2.23 9.13 -8.77
C LEU A 203 1.72 8.28 -7.62
N PHE A 204 2.55 7.42 -7.01
CA PHE A 204 2.15 6.61 -5.86
C PHE A 204 1.60 7.48 -4.71
N ARG A 205 2.28 8.58 -4.37
CA ARG A 205 1.78 9.55 -3.37
C ARG A 205 0.42 10.12 -3.76
N ALA A 206 0.22 10.46 -5.04
CA ALA A 206 -1.08 10.92 -5.52
C ALA A 206 -2.16 9.83 -5.41
N LEU A 207 -1.84 8.56 -5.70
CA LEU A 207 -2.78 7.44 -5.58
C LEU A 207 -3.26 7.26 -4.13
N LEU A 208 -2.41 7.46 -3.13
CA LEU A 208 -2.80 7.40 -1.71
C LEU A 208 -3.94 8.38 -1.37
N THR A 209 -4.01 9.53 -2.04
CA THR A 209 -5.12 10.50 -1.85
C THR A 209 -6.47 9.98 -2.34
N THR A 210 -6.46 8.95 -3.19
CA THR A 210 -7.66 8.29 -3.73
C THR A 210 -8.09 7.08 -2.89
N PHE A 211 -7.27 6.66 -1.92
CA PHE A 211 -7.58 5.53 -1.05
C PHE A 211 -8.86 5.81 -0.26
N ARG A 212 -9.75 4.81 -0.15
CA ARG A 212 -11.01 4.91 0.60
C ARG A 212 -11.24 3.63 1.40
N TRP A 213 -11.74 3.78 2.61
CA TRP A 213 -12.28 2.68 3.41
C TRP A 213 -13.70 2.37 2.97
N ILE A 214 -14.05 1.09 2.90
CA ILE A 214 -15.36 0.59 2.50
C ILE A 214 -15.90 -0.25 3.65
N ASP A 215 -17.12 0.04 4.10
CA ASP A 215 -17.82 -0.72 5.15
C ASP A 215 -18.37 -2.06 4.63
N ASP A 216 -19.00 -2.83 5.52
CA ASP A 216 -19.60 -4.14 5.22
C ASP A 216 -20.81 -4.06 4.27
N GLY A 217 -21.46 -2.89 4.20
CA GLY A 217 -22.52 -2.57 3.24
C GLY A 217 -22.01 -2.15 1.86
N GLY A 218 -20.69 -2.00 1.68
CA GLY A 218 -20.07 -1.55 0.43
C GLY A 218 -20.07 -0.03 0.26
N ALA A 219 -20.42 0.74 1.28
CA ALA A 219 -20.39 2.19 1.24
C ALA A 219 -19.00 2.75 1.60
N VAL A 220 -18.64 3.87 0.98
CA VAL A 220 -17.41 4.59 1.30
C VAL A 220 -17.56 5.24 2.68
N MET A 221 -16.70 4.85 3.61
CA MET A 221 -16.62 5.47 4.92
C MET A 221 -16.14 6.91 4.77
N GLN A 222 -16.91 7.85 5.33
CA GLN A 222 -16.48 9.24 5.41
C GLN A 222 -15.45 9.36 6.53
N ALA A 223 -14.37 10.09 6.27
CA ALA A 223 -13.49 10.50 7.36
C ALA A 223 -14.32 11.38 8.31
N SER A 224 -14.47 10.99 9.57
CA SER A 224 -15.05 11.90 10.56
C SER A 224 -14.16 13.15 10.61
N PRO A 225 -14.71 14.36 10.39
CA PRO A 225 -13.98 15.56 10.70
C PRO A 225 -13.72 15.50 12.21
N GLY A 226 -12.44 15.42 12.60
CA GLY A 226 -12.08 15.55 14.01
C GLY A 226 -12.62 16.89 14.50
N GLU A 227 -13.54 16.86 15.47
CA GLU A 227 -13.93 18.05 16.21
C GLU A 227 -12.66 18.67 16.78
N HIS A 228 -12.20 19.77 16.16
CA HIS A 228 -11.34 20.73 16.85
C HIS A 228 -12.25 21.43 17.85
N ASP A 229 -12.32 20.90 19.07
CA ASP A 229 -12.71 21.68 20.23
C ASP A 229 -11.60 22.72 20.44
N ASP A 230 -11.88 23.95 20.00
CA ASP A 230 -11.14 25.18 20.36
C ASP A 230 -11.35 25.55 21.85
#